data_AF-A0A0P9CBD9-F1
#
_entry.id   AF-A0A0P9CBD9-F1
#
_cell.length_a   1.000
_cell.length_b   1.000
_cell.length_c   1.000
_cell.angle_alpha   90.00
_cell.angle_beta   90.00
_cell.angle_gamma   90.00
#
_symmetry.space_group_name_H-M   'P 1'
#
loop_
_entity.id
_entity.type
_entity.pdbx_description
1 polymer ?
#
loop_
_entity_poly.entity_id
_entity_poly.type
_entity_poly.pdbx_seq_one_letter_code
_entity_poly.pdbx_strand_id
1 'polypeptide(L)'
;MAIHHLAPSRDTLRGSFSREFPPVLTIDSGDTVRFQTLDAGWTIAPSGSTFEGRHPETDRGHALIGPVAVRGAEPGDVLAVQVNQITPGKWGWNVAGGFPHAVNERLGIADAGHRTRLNWSIDIDTMTGTNQFGHQVALQPFMGMMGLAPAEPGIHSTVPPRFCGGNIDCKELIAGSTLYLPVATEGALFSTGDGHAAQGDGEVSVTAIECGMEVVDLTFFLLKGMNLSMPRAKTPSAWITFGFHEDLNEATAMALEEMVKFMVELYPLTRAEALALASVVVDLRVTQIVNQTRGVHAVLPHGAIRGIQKRV
;
A
#
# COMPACT_ATOMS: atom_id res chain seq x y z
N MET A 1 -23.82 -2.81 -9.91
CA MET A 1 -22.37 -2.72 -9.71
C MET A 1 -21.74 -2.91 -11.07
N ALA A 2 -21.11 -1.86 -11.58
CA ALA A 2 -20.42 -1.85 -12.86
C ALA A 2 -18.95 -2.27 -12.68
N ILE A 3 -18.34 -2.74 -13.77
CA ILE A 3 -16.91 -3.03 -13.83
C ILE A 3 -16.29 -2.08 -14.84
N HIS A 4 -15.33 -1.28 -14.38
CA HIS A 4 -14.58 -0.30 -15.16
C HIS A 4 -13.16 -0.78 -15.41
N HIS A 5 -12.50 -0.24 -16.43
CA HIS A 5 -11.15 -0.62 -16.82
C HIS A 5 -10.28 0.63 -16.97
N LEU A 6 -9.10 0.62 -16.37
CA LEU A 6 -8.10 1.68 -16.50
C LEU A 6 -6.74 1.08 -16.87
N ALA A 7 -6.18 1.55 -17.97
CA ALA A 7 -4.84 1.17 -18.43
C ALA A 7 -3.88 2.35 -18.33
N PRO A 8 -2.55 2.10 -18.25
CA PRO A 8 -1.55 3.14 -18.24
C PRO A 8 -1.58 3.97 -19.53
N SER A 9 -1.75 5.28 -19.36
CA SER A 9 -1.65 6.30 -20.40
C SER A 9 -1.26 7.63 -19.75
N ARG A 10 -0.88 8.63 -20.53
CA ARG A 10 -0.56 9.96 -19.97
C ARG A 10 -1.74 10.54 -19.18
N ASP A 11 -2.95 10.37 -19.67
CA ASP A 11 -4.14 10.94 -19.04
C ASP A 11 -4.46 10.25 -17.70
N THR A 12 -4.11 8.96 -17.57
CA THR A 12 -4.42 8.12 -16.40
C THR A 12 -3.28 8.04 -15.38
N LEU A 13 -2.05 8.39 -15.75
CA LEU A 13 -0.88 8.29 -14.88
C LEU A 13 -0.54 9.61 -14.17
N ARG A 14 -0.09 9.52 -12.93
CA ARG A 14 0.45 10.62 -12.11
C ARG A 14 1.66 10.12 -11.32
N GLY A 15 2.64 10.99 -11.07
CA GLY A 15 3.77 10.70 -10.17
C GLY A 15 3.76 11.50 -8.88
N SER A 16 2.58 11.88 -8.43
CA SER A 16 2.31 12.61 -7.19
C SER A 16 0.84 12.46 -6.80
N PHE A 17 0.51 12.86 -5.57
CA PHE A 17 -0.87 13.08 -5.16
C PHE A 17 -1.21 14.56 -5.25
N SER A 18 -2.44 14.87 -5.65
CA SER A 18 -3.00 16.22 -5.54
C SER A 18 -4.51 16.15 -5.61
N ARG A 19 -5.18 16.94 -4.75
CA ARG A 19 -6.64 17.14 -4.85
C ARG A 19 -7.07 17.96 -6.06
N GLU A 20 -6.12 18.60 -6.73
CA GLU A 20 -6.35 19.45 -7.90
C GLU A 20 -6.30 18.64 -9.21
N PHE A 21 -5.89 17.37 -9.15
CA PHE A 21 -5.94 16.50 -10.32
C PHE A 21 -7.39 16.14 -10.67
N PRO A 22 -7.81 16.36 -11.93
CA PRO A 22 -9.13 15.93 -12.34
C PRO A 22 -9.22 14.39 -12.26
N PRO A 23 -10.36 13.84 -11.80
CA PRO A 23 -10.54 12.41 -11.76
C PRO A 23 -10.55 11.84 -13.19
N VAL A 24 -9.81 10.75 -13.38
CA VAL A 24 -9.72 10.04 -14.67
C VAL A 24 -10.91 9.11 -14.90
N LEU A 25 -11.61 8.80 -13.81
CA LEU A 25 -12.83 8.01 -13.76
C LEU A 25 -13.66 8.45 -12.55
N THR A 26 -14.98 8.44 -12.67
CA THR A 26 -15.90 8.62 -11.54
C THR A 26 -16.84 7.42 -11.46
N ILE A 27 -16.88 6.77 -10.30
CA ILE A 27 -17.63 5.54 -10.04
C ILE A 27 -18.66 5.72 -8.93
N ASP A 28 -19.62 4.80 -8.84
CA ASP A 28 -20.55 4.71 -7.72
C ASP A 28 -20.03 3.71 -6.66
N SER A 29 -20.43 3.89 -5.41
CA SER A 29 -20.12 2.91 -4.36
C SER A 29 -20.68 1.53 -4.71
N GLY A 30 -19.84 0.50 -4.59
CA GLY A 30 -20.07 -0.89 -5.00
C GLY A 30 -19.49 -1.23 -6.37
N ASP A 31 -19.03 -0.25 -7.16
CA ASP A 31 -18.38 -0.53 -8.44
C ASP A 31 -16.97 -1.10 -8.27
N THR A 32 -16.56 -1.84 -9.29
CA THR A 32 -15.22 -2.42 -9.41
C THR A 32 -14.44 -1.69 -10.49
N VAL A 33 -13.14 -1.46 -10.25
CA VAL A 33 -12.21 -0.96 -11.26
C VAL A 33 -11.08 -1.97 -11.41
N ARG A 34 -10.85 -2.40 -12.65
CA ARG A 34 -9.71 -3.24 -13.03
C ARG A 34 -8.62 -2.36 -13.63
N PHE A 35 -7.49 -2.30 -12.96
CA PHE A 35 -6.32 -1.53 -13.40
C PHE A 35 -5.27 -2.44 -14.03
N GLN A 36 -4.57 -1.89 -15.01
CA GLN A 36 -3.21 -2.29 -15.36
C GLN A 36 -2.26 -1.21 -14.82
N THR A 37 -1.11 -1.59 -14.28
CA THR A 37 -0.13 -0.64 -13.71
C THR A 37 1.25 -0.83 -14.31
N LEU A 38 2.02 0.27 -14.34
CA LEU A 38 3.48 0.19 -14.51
C LEU A 38 4.13 -0.25 -13.19
N ASP A 39 5.42 -0.58 -13.21
CA ASP A 39 6.20 -0.65 -11.97
C ASP A 39 6.42 0.76 -11.39
N ALA A 40 6.81 0.84 -10.12
CA ALA A 40 7.05 2.08 -9.40
C ALA A 40 7.98 3.06 -10.16
N GLY A 41 8.98 2.52 -10.87
CA GLY A 41 9.99 3.27 -11.61
C GLY A 41 9.56 3.84 -12.96
N TRP A 42 8.30 3.68 -13.38
CA TRP A 42 7.81 4.01 -14.72
C TRP A 42 8.48 3.20 -15.84
N THR A 43 9.00 2.01 -15.53
CA THR A 43 9.61 1.13 -16.51
C THR A 43 8.50 0.34 -17.23
N ILE A 44 8.67 0.09 -18.53
CA ILE A 44 7.67 -0.59 -19.36
C ILE A 44 8.19 -1.90 -19.94
N ALA A 45 9.49 -2.17 -19.79
CA ALA A 45 10.11 -3.39 -20.28
C ALA A 45 11.35 -3.78 -19.45
N PRO A 46 11.72 -5.08 -19.40
CA PRO A 46 12.93 -5.56 -18.73
C PRO A 46 14.23 -4.92 -19.23
N SER A 47 14.22 -4.39 -20.46
CA SER A 47 15.33 -3.64 -21.06
C SER A 47 15.65 -2.34 -20.33
N GLY A 48 14.78 -1.88 -19.43
CA GLY A 48 14.89 -0.59 -18.76
C GLY A 48 14.27 0.57 -19.56
N SER A 49 13.52 0.29 -20.63
CA SER A 49 12.73 1.30 -21.32
C SER A 49 11.69 1.90 -20.37
N THR A 50 11.53 3.22 -20.39
CA THR A 50 10.61 3.94 -19.51
C THR A 50 9.45 4.56 -20.28
N PHE A 51 8.37 4.83 -19.57
CA PHE A 51 7.20 5.50 -20.12
C PHE A 51 7.53 6.95 -20.54
N GLU A 52 7.20 7.30 -21.78
CA GLU A 52 7.41 8.64 -22.34
C GLU A 52 6.29 9.61 -21.96
N GLY A 53 6.57 10.91 -21.94
CA GLY A 53 5.57 11.95 -21.65
C GLY A 53 5.30 12.20 -20.16
N ARG A 54 6.25 11.84 -19.28
CA ARG A 54 6.23 12.29 -17.87
C ARG A 54 6.33 13.81 -17.79
N HIS A 55 5.58 14.43 -16.88
CA HIS A 55 5.74 15.85 -16.54
C HIS A 55 6.79 15.99 -15.43
N PRO A 56 8.00 16.51 -15.69
CA PRO A 56 9.09 16.49 -14.71
C PRO A 56 8.79 17.25 -13.40
N GLU A 57 7.86 18.20 -13.45
CA GLU A 57 7.47 19.00 -12.29
C GLU A 57 6.53 18.25 -11.34
N THR A 58 5.64 17.41 -11.88
CA THR A 58 4.59 16.74 -11.10
C THR A 58 4.77 15.23 -11.00
N ASP A 59 5.52 14.61 -11.90
CA ASP A 59 5.71 13.14 -11.95
C ASP A 59 7.06 12.72 -11.36
N ARG A 60 7.30 13.11 -10.11
CA ARG A 60 8.59 12.93 -9.41
C ARG A 60 8.68 11.64 -8.59
N GLY A 61 7.55 11.02 -8.29
CA GLY A 61 7.44 9.79 -7.51
C GLY A 61 7.06 8.56 -8.33
N HIS A 62 6.41 7.61 -7.66
CA HIS A 62 6.00 6.33 -8.24
C HIS A 62 4.95 6.51 -9.35
N ALA A 63 4.93 5.61 -10.32
CA ALA A 63 3.89 5.61 -11.36
C ALA A 63 2.55 5.17 -10.77
N LEU A 64 1.64 6.13 -10.53
CA LEU A 64 0.30 5.87 -10.02
C LEU A 64 -0.74 5.98 -11.13
N ILE A 65 -1.71 5.08 -11.14
CA ILE A 65 -2.90 5.17 -11.97
C ILE A 65 -4.07 5.75 -11.17
N GLY A 66 -4.70 6.81 -11.69
CA GLY A 66 -5.74 7.57 -11.01
C GLY A 66 -5.64 9.09 -11.22
N PRO A 67 -6.36 9.91 -10.44
CA PRO A 67 -7.25 9.50 -9.36
C PRO A 67 -8.65 9.06 -9.86
N VAL A 68 -9.24 8.07 -9.17
CA VAL A 68 -10.63 7.65 -9.33
C VAL A 68 -11.48 8.34 -8.28
N ALA A 69 -12.52 9.06 -8.71
CA ALA A 69 -13.49 9.65 -7.81
C ALA A 69 -14.64 8.68 -7.49
N VAL A 70 -15.10 8.67 -6.25
CA VAL A 70 -16.30 7.94 -5.80
C VAL A 70 -17.40 8.94 -5.50
N ARG A 71 -18.54 8.84 -6.21
CA ARG A 71 -19.64 9.81 -6.05
C ARG A 71 -20.13 9.86 -4.61
N GLY A 72 -20.32 11.08 -4.10
CA GLY A 72 -20.85 11.34 -2.77
C GLY A 72 -19.87 11.13 -1.61
N ALA A 73 -18.60 10.81 -1.89
CA ALA A 73 -17.55 10.76 -0.87
C ALA A 73 -17.19 12.19 -0.42
N GLU A 74 -17.17 12.41 0.89
CA GLU A 74 -16.87 13.69 1.52
C GLU A 74 -15.84 13.50 2.65
N PRO A 75 -15.08 14.54 3.02
CA PRO A 75 -14.16 14.48 4.15
C PRO A 75 -14.85 13.98 5.43
N GLY A 76 -14.23 13.01 6.10
CA GLY A 76 -14.79 12.34 7.29
C GLY A 76 -15.48 11.01 7.02
N ASP A 77 -15.76 10.68 5.74
CA ASP A 77 -16.14 9.33 5.36
C ASP A 77 -14.94 8.36 5.40
N VAL A 78 -15.22 7.07 5.21
CA VAL A 78 -14.20 6.05 4.96
C VAL A 78 -14.46 5.38 3.61
N LEU A 79 -13.42 5.25 2.80
CA LEU A 79 -13.44 4.43 1.60
C LEU A 79 -12.88 3.05 1.92
N ALA A 80 -13.70 2.01 1.81
CA ALA A 80 -13.27 0.63 1.85
C ALA A 80 -12.89 0.17 0.43
N VAL A 81 -11.63 -0.23 0.26
CA VAL A 81 -11.07 -0.75 -0.99
C VAL A 81 -10.85 -2.24 -0.82
N GLN A 82 -11.73 -3.04 -1.41
CA GLN A 82 -11.64 -4.49 -1.42
C GLN A 82 -10.74 -4.94 -2.56
N VAL A 83 -9.71 -5.72 -2.24
CA VAL A 83 -8.80 -6.33 -3.23
C VAL A 83 -9.39 -7.66 -3.66
N ASN A 84 -9.87 -7.75 -4.89
CA ASN A 84 -10.45 -8.98 -5.44
C ASN A 84 -9.35 -9.88 -6.01
N GLN A 85 -8.45 -9.29 -6.80
CA GLN A 85 -7.38 -10.00 -7.50
C GLN A 85 -6.20 -9.08 -7.76
N ILE A 86 -4.99 -9.62 -7.65
CA ILE A 86 -3.75 -8.98 -8.11
C ILE A 86 -2.97 -10.02 -8.92
N THR A 87 -2.56 -9.67 -10.12
CA THR A 87 -1.76 -10.53 -11.00
C THR A 87 -0.57 -9.73 -11.54
N PRO A 88 0.66 -10.13 -11.19
CA PRO A 88 1.86 -9.42 -11.62
C PRO A 88 2.15 -9.66 -13.09
N GLY A 89 2.95 -8.76 -13.67
CA GLY A 89 3.64 -8.99 -14.92
C GLY A 89 4.69 -10.10 -14.81
N LYS A 90 5.40 -10.33 -15.91
CA LYS A 90 6.35 -11.46 -16.03
C LYS A 90 7.79 -11.14 -15.62
N TRP A 91 8.02 -9.93 -15.14
CA TRP A 91 9.35 -9.46 -14.75
C TRP A 91 9.25 -8.44 -13.63
N GLY A 92 10.32 -8.34 -12.86
CA GLY A 92 10.47 -7.32 -11.84
C GLY A 92 11.92 -7.03 -11.54
N TRP A 93 12.15 -6.11 -10.61
CA TRP A 93 13.49 -5.71 -10.22
C TRP A 93 13.52 -5.22 -8.79
N ASN A 94 14.70 -5.29 -8.17
CA ASN A 94 14.96 -4.57 -6.94
C ASN A 94 16.43 -4.13 -6.91
N VAL A 95 16.74 -3.12 -6.10
CA VAL A 95 18.09 -2.54 -6.01
C VAL A 95 18.57 -2.48 -4.57
N ALA A 96 19.89 -2.45 -4.41
CA ALA A 96 20.56 -2.13 -3.15
C ALA A 96 21.91 -1.46 -3.43
N GLY A 97 22.39 -0.63 -2.50
CA GLY A 97 23.69 0.03 -2.59
C GLY A 97 23.80 1.08 -3.70
N GLY A 98 24.87 1.88 -3.65
CA GLY A 98 25.18 2.90 -4.65
C GLY A 98 24.40 4.20 -4.53
N PHE A 99 23.74 4.43 -3.39
CA PHE A 99 23.08 5.69 -3.06
C PHE A 99 23.03 5.90 -1.54
N PRO A 100 22.99 7.17 -1.07
CA PRO A 100 22.87 7.49 0.35
C PRO A 100 21.55 6.98 0.93
N HIS A 101 21.64 6.09 1.91
CA HIS A 101 20.52 5.57 2.70
C HIS A 101 21.09 4.94 3.97
N ALA A 102 20.41 5.08 5.11
CA ALA A 102 20.94 4.67 6.42
C ALA A 102 21.39 3.18 6.46
N VAL A 103 20.65 2.29 5.78
CA VAL A 103 21.02 0.87 5.68
C VAL A 103 22.26 0.68 4.79
N ASN A 104 22.34 1.38 3.66
CA ASN A 104 23.50 1.30 2.76
C ASN A 104 24.76 1.84 3.44
N GLU A 105 24.66 2.95 4.17
CA GLU A 105 25.77 3.54 4.92
C GLU A 105 26.26 2.59 6.01
N ARG A 106 25.34 2.00 6.78
CA ARG A 106 25.67 1.05 7.85
C ARG A 106 26.35 -0.22 7.33
N LEU A 107 26.03 -0.62 6.10
CA LEU A 107 26.64 -1.77 5.44
C LEU A 107 27.89 -1.41 4.62
N GLY A 108 28.27 -0.13 4.52
CA GLY A 108 29.43 0.31 3.75
C GLY A 108 29.25 0.18 2.23
N ILE A 109 28.00 0.23 1.74
CA ILE A 109 27.64 0.06 0.32
C ILE A 109 26.97 1.31 -0.28
N ALA A 110 27.06 2.46 0.38
CA ALA A 110 26.47 3.71 -0.11
C ALA A 110 27.20 4.28 -1.34
N ASP A 111 28.47 3.95 -1.54
CA ASP A 111 29.26 4.43 -2.68
C ASP A 111 28.71 3.90 -4.01
N ALA A 112 28.67 4.77 -5.04
CA ALA A 112 28.10 4.47 -6.35
C ALA A 112 28.65 3.19 -7.02
N GLY A 113 29.88 2.78 -6.69
CA GLY A 113 30.51 1.55 -7.17
C GLY A 113 29.89 0.25 -6.64
N HIS A 114 29.05 0.32 -5.59
CA HIS A 114 28.42 -0.84 -4.95
C HIS A 114 26.96 -1.07 -5.39
N ARG A 115 26.46 -0.31 -6.38
CA ARG A 115 25.07 -0.46 -6.85
C ARG A 115 24.84 -1.85 -7.41
N THR A 116 23.90 -2.56 -6.81
CA THR A 116 23.46 -3.88 -7.27
C THR A 116 21.99 -3.82 -7.67
N ARG A 117 21.66 -4.42 -8.81
CA ARG A 117 20.29 -4.65 -9.27
C ARG A 117 20.07 -6.14 -9.43
N LEU A 118 18.98 -6.64 -8.87
CA LEU A 118 18.47 -7.97 -9.21
C LEU A 118 17.34 -7.78 -10.22
N ASN A 119 17.41 -8.55 -11.30
CA ASN A 119 16.35 -8.64 -12.30
C ASN A 119 15.68 -9.99 -12.12
N TRP A 120 14.37 -9.98 -11.98
CA TRP A 120 13.56 -11.15 -11.68
C TRP A 120 12.73 -11.54 -12.89
N SER A 121 12.76 -12.83 -13.25
CA SER A 121 11.73 -13.47 -14.05
C SER A 121 10.63 -13.93 -13.11
N ILE A 122 9.37 -13.58 -13.42
CA ILE A 122 8.20 -13.95 -12.64
C ILE A 122 7.41 -15.03 -13.39
N ASP A 123 7.27 -16.19 -12.74
CA ASP A 123 6.38 -17.26 -13.18
C ASP A 123 5.06 -17.14 -12.39
N ILE A 124 3.99 -16.81 -13.11
CA ILE A 124 2.65 -16.60 -12.55
C ILE A 124 1.89 -17.90 -12.32
N ASP A 125 2.30 -19.00 -12.96
CA ASP A 125 1.63 -20.30 -12.78
C ASP A 125 2.13 -20.97 -11.49
N THR A 126 3.42 -20.81 -11.19
CA THR A 126 4.04 -21.35 -9.98
C THR A 126 4.20 -20.32 -8.85
N MET A 127 3.84 -19.06 -9.09
CA MET A 127 4.04 -17.94 -8.17
C MET A 127 5.48 -17.88 -7.62
N THR A 128 6.45 -17.99 -8.53
CA THR A 128 7.89 -18.02 -8.20
C THR A 128 8.65 -16.95 -8.96
N GLY A 129 9.49 -16.20 -8.24
CA GLY A 129 10.44 -15.25 -8.82
C GLY A 129 11.83 -15.87 -8.88
N THR A 130 12.52 -15.78 -10.03
CA THR A 130 13.91 -16.22 -10.19
C THR A 130 14.79 -15.06 -10.65
N ASN A 131 15.89 -14.77 -9.93
CA ASN A 131 16.81 -13.71 -10.36
C ASN A 131 17.92 -14.21 -11.30
N GLN A 132 18.73 -13.30 -11.83
CA GLN A 132 19.81 -13.61 -12.77
C GLN A 132 20.93 -14.53 -12.22
N PHE A 133 20.95 -14.77 -10.90
CA PHE A 133 21.91 -15.67 -10.24
C PHE A 133 21.30 -17.04 -9.92
N GLY A 134 20.04 -17.28 -10.29
CA GLY A 134 19.33 -18.54 -10.05
C GLY A 134 18.71 -18.66 -8.65
N HIS A 135 18.69 -17.60 -7.84
CA HIS A 135 17.96 -17.63 -6.58
C HIS A 135 16.46 -17.54 -6.84
N GLN A 136 15.69 -18.35 -6.10
CA GLN A 136 14.24 -18.44 -6.22
C GLN A 136 13.54 -18.03 -4.94
N VAL A 137 12.42 -17.32 -5.06
CA VAL A 137 11.56 -16.92 -3.94
C VAL A 137 10.09 -17.13 -4.29
N ALA A 138 9.27 -17.43 -3.29
CA ALA A 138 7.82 -17.45 -3.43
C ALA A 138 7.28 -16.01 -3.58
N LEU A 139 6.25 -15.86 -4.41
CA LEU A 139 5.60 -14.59 -4.69
C LEU A 139 4.24 -14.52 -3.98
N GLN A 140 3.95 -13.34 -3.45
CA GLN A 140 2.64 -13.00 -2.90
C GLN A 140 2.33 -11.55 -3.29
N PRO A 141 1.79 -11.34 -4.50
CA PRO A 141 1.66 -10.01 -5.07
C PRO A 141 0.68 -9.13 -4.29
N PHE A 142 1.04 -7.86 -4.15
CA PHE A 142 0.20 -6.83 -3.55
C PHE A 142 0.56 -5.45 -4.14
N MET A 143 -0.27 -4.45 -3.85
CA MET A 143 0.03 -3.05 -4.20
C MET A 143 0.68 -2.37 -2.99
N GLY A 144 1.91 -1.90 -3.14
CA GLY A 144 2.59 -1.06 -2.13
C GLY A 144 1.86 0.27 -1.92
N MET A 145 1.31 0.82 -3.02
CA MET A 145 0.57 2.08 -3.01
C MET A 145 -0.94 1.88 -3.18
N MET A 146 -1.70 2.25 -2.15
CA MET A 146 -3.15 2.46 -2.22
C MET A 146 -3.49 3.67 -1.36
N GLY A 147 -3.88 4.78 -2.00
CA GLY A 147 -4.04 6.05 -1.28
C GLY A 147 -5.02 7.01 -1.91
N LEU A 148 -5.51 7.93 -1.08
CA LEU A 148 -6.38 9.02 -1.46
C LEU A 148 -5.58 10.32 -1.61
N ALA A 149 -6.12 11.28 -2.34
CA ALA A 149 -5.53 12.60 -2.39
C ALA A 149 -5.65 13.29 -1.01
N PRO A 150 -4.55 13.88 -0.48
CA PRO A 150 -4.58 14.63 0.77
C PRO A 150 -5.40 15.92 0.63
N ALA A 151 -5.88 16.43 1.77
CA ALA A 151 -6.72 17.64 1.81
C ALA A 151 -5.95 18.92 1.47
N GLU A 152 -4.64 18.93 1.70
CA GLU A 152 -3.77 20.06 1.46
C GLU A 152 -3.64 20.34 -0.06
N PRO A 153 -3.68 21.61 -0.50
CA PRO A 153 -3.52 21.96 -1.91
C PRO A 153 -2.10 21.67 -2.43
N GLY A 154 -1.94 21.66 -3.75
CA GLY A 154 -0.66 21.47 -4.42
C GLY A 154 -0.25 20.01 -4.66
N ILE A 155 1.04 19.82 -4.94
CA ILE A 155 1.65 18.55 -5.35
C ILE A 155 2.30 17.89 -4.13
N HIS A 156 1.92 16.64 -3.88
CA HIS A 156 2.38 15.86 -2.73
C HIS A 156 3.21 14.66 -3.17
N SER A 157 4.32 14.44 -2.48
CA SER A 157 5.17 13.26 -2.69
C SER A 157 4.39 11.97 -2.49
N THR A 158 4.68 10.98 -3.33
CA THR A 158 4.20 9.60 -3.18
C THR A 158 5.04 8.81 -2.19
N VAL A 159 6.22 9.29 -1.77
CA VAL A 159 7.17 8.49 -0.97
C VAL A 159 6.62 8.13 0.41
N PRO A 160 6.17 9.08 1.27
CA PRO A 160 5.69 8.70 2.59
C PRO A 160 4.24 8.18 2.55
N PRO A 161 3.89 7.15 3.35
CA PRO A 161 2.51 6.89 3.70
C PRO A 161 1.89 8.08 4.45
N ARG A 162 0.56 8.16 4.39
CA ARG A 162 -0.26 9.21 5.00
C ARG A 162 -1.43 8.58 5.75
N PHE A 163 -2.13 9.39 6.53
CA PHE A 163 -3.34 8.95 7.23
C PHE A 163 -4.43 8.44 6.26
N CYS A 164 -4.42 8.92 5.02
CA CYS A 164 -5.34 8.54 3.95
C CYS A 164 -4.74 7.49 2.98
N GLY A 165 -3.74 6.72 3.44
CA GLY A 165 -3.08 5.65 2.67
C GLY A 165 -1.80 6.13 1.98
N GLY A 166 -1.58 5.70 0.74
CA GLY A 166 -0.37 6.02 -0.02
C GLY A 166 0.61 4.85 0.04
N ASN A 167 1.89 5.13 0.27
CA ASN A 167 2.97 4.15 0.20
C ASN A 167 3.06 3.30 1.47
N ILE A 168 2.07 2.42 1.63
CA ILE A 168 1.87 1.63 2.85
C ILE A 168 2.89 0.49 2.91
N ASP A 169 3.15 -0.18 1.78
CA ASP A 169 4.11 -1.29 1.65
C ASP A 169 3.87 -2.42 2.65
N CYS A 170 2.59 -2.78 2.82
CA CYS A 170 2.18 -3.87 3.70
C CYS A 170 1.84 -5.11 2.88
N LYS A 171 2.74 -6.09 2.89
CA LYS A 171 2.59 -7.37 2.17
C LYS A 171 1.35 -8.18 2.54
N GLU A 172 0.68 -7.85 3.65
CA GLU A 172 -0.56 -8.49 4.08
C GLU A 172 -1.79 -8.01 3.28
N LEU A 173 -1.67 -6.93 2.48
CA LEU A 173 -2.73 -6.35 1.65
C LEU A 173 -2.92 -7.10 0.31
N ILE A 174 -3.15 -8.40 0.42
CA ILE A 174 -3.31 -9.34 -0.71
C ILE A 174 -4.76 -9.44 -1.21
N ALA A 175 -4.98 -10.26 -2.25
CA ALA A 175 -6.33 -10.65 -2.67
C ALA A 175 -7.16 -11.22 -1.50
N GLY A 176 -8.40 -10.74 -1.37
CA GLY A 176 -9.29 -11.00 -0.25
C GLY A 176 -9.20 -9.98 0.89
N SER A 177 -8.21 -9.09 0.87
CA SER A 177 -8.09 -8.00 1.85
C SER A 177 -9.06 -6.85 1.55
N THR A 178 -9.41 -6.07 2.57
CA THR A 178 -10.11 -4.79 2.45
C THR A 178 -9.33 -3.75 3.24
N LEU A 179 -8.91 -2.68 2.57
CA LEU A 179 -8.24 -1.54 3.17
C LEU A 179 -9.26 -0.41 3.38
N TYR A 180 -9.36 0.10 4.60
CA TYR A 180 -10.23 1.20 4.98
C TYR A 180 -9.41 2.48 5.07
N LEU A 181 -9.72 3.45 4.22
CA LEU A 181 -8.99 4.72 4.09
C LEU A 181 -9.86 5.89 4.53
N PRO A 182 -9.41 6.72 5.49
CA PRO A 182 -10.07 7.97 5.84
C PRO A 182 -10.12 8.93 4.63
N VAL A 183 -11.32 9.37 4.25
CA VAL A 183 -11.53 10.31 3.14
C VAL A 183 -11.15 11.72 3.60
N ALA A 184 -10.24 12.35 2.85
CA ALA A 184 -9.74 13.69 3.12
C ALA A 184 -10.26 14.75 2.13
N THR A 185 -10.79 14.32 0.99
CA THR A 185 -11.19 15.19 -0.13
C THR A 185 -12.53 14.73 -0.71
N GLU A 186 -13.28 15.66 -1.31
CA GLU A 186 -14.47 15.32 -2.06
C GLU A 186 -14.14 14.32 -3.17
N GLY A 187 -14.97 13.30 -3.32
CA GLY A 187 -14.75 12.21 -4.28
C GLY A 187 -13.67 11.21 -3.86
N ALA A 188 -13.02 11.38 -2.70
CA ALA A 188 -11.90 10.57 -2.19
C ALA A 188 -10.61 10.59 -3.04
N LEU A 189 -10.71 10.60 -4.38
CA LEU A 189 -9.60 10.70 -5.33
C LEU A 189 -8.55 9.60 -5.11
N PHE A 190 -8.96 8.35 -5.28
CA PHE A 190 -8.13 7.16 -5.07
C PHE A 190 -7.14 6.93 -6.22
N SER A 191 -5.87 6.66 -5.88
CA SER A 191 -4.86 6.19 -6.82
C SER A 191 -4.14 4.96 -6.28
N THR A 192 -3.66 4.11 -7.18
CA THR A 192 -2.85 2.93 -6.85
C THR A 192 -1.69 2.78 -7.85
N GLY A 193 -0.68 2.01 -7.47
CA GLY A 193 0.54 1.77 -8.23
C GLY A 193 1.52 1.01 -7.35
N ASP A 194 2.79 0.99 -7.73
CA ASP A 194 3.84 0.38 -6.89
C ASP A 194 3.58 -1.12 -6.64
N GLY A 195 3.47 -1.87 -7.75
CA GLY A 195 3.17 -3.29 -7.68
C GLY A 195 4.37 -4.09 -7.19
N HIS A 196 4.19 -4.88 -6.13
CA HIS A 196 5.24 -5.73 -5.58
C HIS A 196 4.91 -7.19 -5.80
N ALA A 197 5.80 -7.95 -6.44
CA ALA A 197 5.64 -9.40 -6.58
C ALA A 197 5.95 -10.14 -5.27
N ALA A 198 6.91 -9.62 -4.50
CA ALA A 198 7.25 -10.08 -3.16
C ALA A 198 7.96 -8.98 -2.37
N GLN A 199 7.67 -8.92 -1.07
CA GLN A 199 8.31 -8.00 -0.13
C GLN A 199 8.53 -8.68 1.23
N GLY A 200 9.66 -8.38 1.88
CA GLY A 200 9.88 -8.70 3.29
C GLY A 200 9.35 -7.61 4.22
N ASP A 201 9.19 -7.93 5.51
CA ASP A 201 8.89 -6.92 6.53
C ASP A 201 10.04 -5.91 6.59
N GLY A 202 9.73 -4.63 6.44
CA GLY A 202 10.69 -3.53 6.48
C GLY A 202 11.19 -3.04 5.11
N GLU A 203 11.00 -3.80 4.02
CA GLU A 203 11.44 -3.36 2.68
C GLU A 203 12.91 -2.87 2.67
N VAL A 204 13.79 -3.67 3.29
CA VAL A 204 15.07 -3.18 3.83
C VAL A 204 16.07 -2.63 2.81
N SER A 205 15.91 -2.97 1.53
CA SER A 205 16.75 -2.48 0.43
C SER A 205 16.18 -1.28 -0.31
N VAL A 206 15.13 -0.64 0.21
CA VAL A 206 14.39 0.49 -0.40
C VAL A 206 13.42 0.08 -1.51
N THR A 207 13.49 -1.16 -1.98
CA THR A 207 12.60 -1.69 -3.02
C THR A 207 12.21 -3.12 -2.69
N ALA A 208 10.98 -3.47 -3.04
CA ALA A 208 10.50 -4.84 -3.15
C ALA A 208 10.91 -5.44 -4.52
N ILE A 209 10.39 -6.62 -4.88
CA ILE A 209 10.39 -7.01 -6.30
C ILE A 209 9.36 -6.14 -7.04
N GLU A 210 9.81 -4.98 -7.48
CA GLU A 210 9.03 -3.99 -8.23
C GLU A 210 8.60 -4.55 -9.58
N CYS A 211 7.31 -4.51 -9.88
CA CYS A 211 6.76 -4.98 -11.15
C CYS A 211 5.48 -4.23 -11.53
N GLY A 212 5.22 -4.16 -12.84
CA GLY A 212 3.90 -3.80 -13.33
C GLY A 212 2.90 -4.91 -13.01
N MET A 213 1.63 -4.55 -12.86
CA MET A 213 0.54 -5.50 -12.61
C MET A 213 -0.36 -5.57 -13.84
N GLU A 214 -0.57 -6.79 -14.35
CA GLU A 214 -1.47 -7.05 -15.48
C GLU A 214 -2.94 -6.96 -15.07
N VAL A 215 -3.24 -7.28 -13.82
CA VAL A 215 -4.58 -7.15 -13.25
C VAL A 215 -4.45 -6.67 -11.81
N VAL A 216 -5.08 -5.54 -11.49
CA VAL A 216 -5.40 -5.11 -10.13
C VAL A 216 -6.90 -4.87 -10.10
N ASP A 217 -7.66 -5.76 -9.46
CA ASP A 217 -9.12 -5.73 -9.46
C ASP A 217 -9.62 -5.30 -8.07
N LEU A 218 -10.16 -4.08 -7.98
CA LEU A 218 -10.54 -3.45 -6.71
C LEU A 218 -12.01 -3.04 -6.72
N THR A 219 -12.75 -3.37 -5.67
CA THR A 219 -14.13 -2.90 -5.44
C THR A 219 -14.16 -1.83 -4.35
N PHE A 220 -14.92 -0.77 -4.58
CA PHE A 220 -14.93 0.41 -3.73
C PHE A 220 -16.26 0.56 -3.01
N PHE A 221 -16.24 0.69 -1.69
CA PHE A 221 -17.43 0.96 -0.88
C PHE A 221 -17.25 2.22 -0.06
N LEU A 222 -18.19 3.17 -0.20
CA LEU A 222 -18.22 4.36 0.61
C LEU A 222 -18.98 4.09 1.91
N LEU A 223 -18.30 4.29 3.05
CA LEU A 223 -18.86 4.06 4.38
C LEU A 223 -19.10 5.40 5.07
N LYS A 224 -20.38 5.69 5.35
CA LYS A 224 -20.81 6.87 6.11
C LYS A 224 -20.83 6.55 7.61
N GLY A 225 -20.40 7.49 8.45
CA GLY A 225 -20.48 7.39 9.91
C GLY A 225 -19.42 6.48 10.58
N MET A 226 -18.47 5.96 9.81
CA MET A 226 -17.26 5.33 10.34
C MET A 226 -16.15 6.39 10.39
N ASN A 227 -15.58 6.62 11.57
CA ASN A 227 -14.48 7.58 11.74
C ASN A 227 -13.18 6.83 11.97
N LEU A 228 -12.20 7.06 11.10
CA LEU A 228 -10.84 6.52 11.23
C LEU A 228 -9.83 7.66 11.19
N SER A 229 -8.84 7.61 12.09
CA SER A 229 -7.71 8.55 12.13
C SER A 229 -6.53 8.10 11.27
N MET A 230 -6.46 6.80 10.96
CA MET A 230 -5.41 6.13 10.18
C MET A 230 -6.02 4.98 9.38
N PRO A 231 -5.30 4.42 8.39
CA PRO A 231 -5.78 3.25 7.68
C PRO A 231 -6.01 2.08 8.65
N ARG A 232 -6.97 1.23 8.30
CA ARG A 232 -7.24 -0.07 8.95
C ARG A 232 -7.40 -1.10 7.85
N ALA A 233 -7.03 -2.35 8.07
CA ALA A 233 -7.29 -3.41 7.09
C ALA A 233 -7.91 -4.65 7.71
N LYS A 234 -8.72 -5.33 6.92
CA LYS A 234 -9.17 -6.69 7.16
C LYS A 234 -8.56 -7.57 6.10
N THR A 235 -7.69 -8.48 6.47
CA THR A 235 -7.10 -9.47 5.54
C THR A 235 -7.84 -10.80 5.68
N PRO A 236 -7.56 -11.79 4.82
CA PRO A 236 -8.11 -13.14 4.99
C PRO A 236 -7.74 -13.78 6.34
N SER A 237 -6.63 -13.37 6.96
CA SER A 237 -6.08 -13.98 8.17
C SER A 237 -6.27 -13.14 9.44
N ALA A 238 -6.39 -11.81 9.33
CA ALA A 238 -6.36 -10.93 10.49
C ALA A 238 -7.06 -9.59 10.29
N TRP A 239 -7.25 -8.87 11.39
CA TRP A 239 -7.40 -7.42 11.39
C TRP A 239 -6.05 -6.75 11.59
N ILE A 240 -5.86 -5.61 10.93
CA ILE A 240 -4.61 -4.84 10.95
C ILE A 240 -4.89 -3.36 11.22
N THR A 241 -4.09 -2.77 12.10
CA THR A 241 -4.00 -1.31 12.31
C THR A 241 -2.56 -0.83 12.04
N PHE A 242 -2.43 0.41 11.60
CA PHE A 242 -1.15 0.96 11.14
C PHE A 242 -0.69 2.14 12.00
N GLY A 243 0.62 2.26 12.17
CA GLY A 243 1.30 3.44 12.68
C GLY A 243 2.40 3.84 11.70
N PHE A 244 2.47 5.14 11.39
CA PHE A 244 3.48 5.72 10.51
C PHE A 244 4.12 6.92 11.19
N HIS A 245 5.43 6.89 11.37
CA HIS A 245 6.17 7.96 12.03
C HIS A 245 7.66 7.90 11.65
N GLU A 246 8.39 9.01 11.76
CA GLU A 246 9.84 9.07 11.48
C GLU A 246 10.65 8.16 12.43
N ASP A 247 10.17 8.03 13.66
CA ASP A 247 10.66 7.08 14.69
C ASP A 247 9.82 5.79 14.69
N LEU A 248 10.49 4.65 14.61
CA LEU A 248 9.84 3.33 14.59
C LEU A 248 9.14 2.99 15.92
N ASN A 249 9.64 3.48 17.06
CA ASN A 249 9.02 3.25 18.36
C ASN A 249 7.68 3.99 18.46
N GLU A 250 7.61 5.22 17.96
CA GLU A 250 6.36 5.98 17.89
C GLU A 250 5.38 5.34 16.91
N ALA A 251 5.86 4.87 15.74
CA ALA A 251 5.03 4.09 14.81
C ALA A 251 4.47 2.82 15.47
N THR A 252 5.28 2.15 16.31
CA THR A 252 4.85 0.97 17.09
C THR A 252 3.75 1.33 18.08
N ALA A 253 3.94 2.42 18.84
CA ALA A 253 2.95 2.91 19.80
C ALA A 253 1.63 3.25 19.11
N MET A 254 1.67 3.99 18.00
CA MET A 254 0.49 4.34 17.20
C MET A 254 -0.27 3.10 16.71
N ALA A 255 0.43 2.11 16.13
CA ALA A 255 -0.20 0.89 15.63
C ALA A 255 -0.90 0.12 16.75
N LEU A 256 -0.25 -0.01 17.91
CA LEU A 256 -0.80 -0.69 19.09
C LEU A 256 -1.97 0.08 19.71
N GLU A 257 -1.87 1.41 19.82
CA GLU A 257 -2.95 2.25 20.34
C GLU A 257 -4.22 2.10 19.51
N GLU A 258 -4.11 2.14 18.18
CA GLU A 258 -5.24 1.92 17.29
C GLU A 258 -5.80 0.50 17.39
N MET A 259 -4.94 -0.52 17.56
CA MET A 259 -5.39 -1.89 17.79
C MET A 259 -6.18 -2.02 19.10
N VAL A 260 -5.67 -1.44 20.20
CA VAL A 260 -6.36 -1.47 21.51
C VAL A 260 -7.71 -0.74 21.43
N LYS A 261 -7.77 0.42 20.76
CA LYS A 261 -9.05 1.11 20.50
C LYS A 261 -10.00 0.20 19.74
N PHE A 262 -9.53 -0.44 18.68
CA PHE A 262 -10.35 -1.34 17.87
C PHE A 262 -10.80 -2.60 18.62
N MET A 263 -9.95 -3.19 19.46
CA MET A 263 -10.34 -4.29 20.33
C MET A 263 -11.46 -3.90 21.30
N VAL A 264 -11.45 -2.67 21.81
CA VAL A 264 -12.56 -2.15 22.63
C VAL A 264 -13.83 -1.93 21.78
N GLU A 265 -13.73 -1.62 20.49
CA GLU A 265 -14.89 -1.59 19.58
C GLU A 265 -15.48 -3.00 19.37
N LEU A 266 -14.63 -4.02 19.20
CA LEU A 266 -15.04 -5.40 18.90
C LEU A 266 -15.52 -6.21 20.12
N TYR A 267 -14.96 -5.94 21.30
CA TYR A 267 -15.15 -6.74 22.50
C TYR A 267 -15.60 -5.87 23.68
N PRO A 268 -16.35 -6.41 24.67
CA PRO A 268 -16.74 -5.69 25.88
C PRO A 268 -15.58 -5.60 26.88
N LEU A 269 -14.48 -4.97 26.47
CA LEU A 269 -13.26 -4.79 27.26
C LEU A 269 -13.07 -3.31 27.64
N THR A 270 -12.48 -3.07 28.80
CA THR A 270 -11.80 -1.80 29.09
C THR A 270 -10.49 -1.70 28.31
N ARG A 271 -9.91 -0.49 28.21
CA ARG A 271 -8.61 -0.29 27.53
C ARG A 271 -7.48 -1.11 28.17
N ALA A 272 -7.46 -1.22 29.49
CA ALA A 272 -6.44 -1.99 30.21
C ALA A 272 -6.56 -3.49 29.94
N GLU A 273 -7.79 -4.03 29.93
CA GLU A 273 -8.04 -5.44 29.57
C GLU A 273 -7.71 -5.71 28.10
N ALA A 274 -8.07 -4.80 27.20
CA ALA A 274 -7.73 -4.92 25.79
C ALA A 274 -6.21 -4.94 25.56
N LEU A 275 -5.44 -4.07 26.25
CA LEU A 275 -3.98 -4.09 26.16
C LEU A 275 -3.37 -5.37 26.78
N ALA A 276 -3.87 -5.80 27.94
CA ALA A 276 -3.42 -7.04 28.57
C ALA A 276 -3.66 -8.26 27.67
N LEU A 277 -4.81 -8.29 26.99
CA LEU A 277 -5.13 -9.32 26.01
C LEU A 277 -4.29 -9.17 24.74
N ALA A 278 -4.10 -7.95 24.24
CA ALA A 278 -3.26 -7.70 23.06
C ALA A 278 -1.86 -8.29 23.22
N SER A 279 -1.27 -8.23 24.42
CA SER A 279 0.04 -8.80 24.74
C SER A 279 0.18 -10.30 24.42
N VAL A 280 -0.93 -11.06 24.37
CA VAL A 280 -0.92 -12.51 24.10
C VAL A 280 -1.46 -12.90 22.72
N VAL A 281 -2.08 -11.97 21.98
CA VAL A 281 -2.71 -12.28 20.66
C VAL A 281 -2.39 -11.30 19.54
N VAL A 282 -1.76 -10.17 19.82
CA VAL A 282 -1.41 -9.16 18.80
C VAL A 282 0.08 -9.25 18.49
N ASP A 283 0.40 -9.43 17.21
CA ASP A 283 1.75 -9.32 16.69
C ASP A 283 2.01 -7.90 16.19
N LEU A 284 3.15 -7.31 16.54
CA LEU A 284 3.62 -6.06 15.95
C LEU A 284 4.69 -6.38 14.89
N ARG A 285 4.49 -5.91 13.67
CA ARG A 285 5.35 -6.18 12.52
C ARG A 285 5.81 -4.87 11.89
N VAL A 286 7.07 -4.81 11.49
CA VAL A 286 7.59 -3.66 10.74
C VAL A 286 7.07 -3.74 9.32
N THR A 287 6.35 -2.71 8.90
CA THR A 287 5.79 -2.61 7.54
C THR A 287 6.90 -2.28 6.55
N GLN A 288 7.51 -1.11 6.72
CA GLN A 288 8.62 -0.58 5.92
C GLN A 288 9.48 0.35 6.78
N ILE A 289 10.75 0.57 6.40
CA ILE A 289 11.66 1.51 7.09
C ILE A 289 12.34 2.53 6.16
N VAL A 290 11.84 2.69 4.93
CA VAL A 290 12.58 3.34 3.83
C VAL A 290 11.88 4.57 3.23
N ASN A 291 10.64 4.85 3.65
CA ASN A 291 9.76 5.83 3.02
C ASN A 291 9.80 7.24 3.62
N GLN A 292 10.95 7.68 4.14
CA GLN A 292 11.12 8.89 4.99
C GLN A 292 10.43 8.76 6.37
N THR A 293 9.19 8.29 6.40
CA THR A 293 8.52 7.77 7.60
C THR A 293 8.60 6.26 7.63
N ARG A 294 8.71 5.67 8.81
CA ARG A 294 8.71 4.22 9.04
C ARG A 294 7.31 3.74 9.39
N GLY A 295 7.02 2.48 9.06
CA GLY A 295 5.72 1.85 9.33
C GLY A 295 5.81 0.65 10.25
N VAL A 296 4.84 0.55 11.16
CA VAL A 296 4.56 -0.65 11.94
C VAL A 296 3.08 -0.97 11.79
N HIS A 297 2.74 -2.26 11.69
CA HIS A 297 1.37 -2.71 11.69
C HIS A 297 1.15 -3.72 12.81
N ALA A 298 0.04 -3.56 13.53
CA ALA A 298 -0.40 -4.49 14.55
C ALA A 298 -1.39 -5.47 13.94
N VAL A 299 -1.22 -6.77 14.21
CA VAL A 299 -1.97 -7.86 13.59
C VAL A 299 -2.74 -8.59 14.67
N LEU A 300 -4.07 -8.62 14.56
CA LEU A 300 -4.96 -9.42 15.39
C LEU A 300 -5.56 -10.55 14.54
N PRO A 301 -5.06 -11.80 14.63
CA PRO A 301 -5.57 -12.90 13.84
C PRO A 301 -7.04 -13.19 14.08
N HIS A 302 -7.77 -13.57 13.03
CA HIS A 302 -9.18 -13.93 13.15
C HIS A 302 -9.35 -15.14 14.08
N GLY A 303 -10.28 -15.04 15.02
CA GLY A 303 -10.55 -16.13 15.97
C GLY A 303 -9.48 -16.33 17.05
N ALA A 304 -8.48 -15.43 17.17
CA ALA A 304 -7.49 -15.45 18.25
C ALA A 304 -8.16 -15.23 19.64
N ILE A 305 -9.23 -14.44 19.68
CA ILE A 305 -10.09 -14.26 20.85
C ILE A 305 -11.42 -14.97 20.58
N ARG A 306 -11.70 -16.02 21.35
CA ARG A 306 -12.94 -16.80 21.26
C ARG A 306 -13.84 -16.47 22.45
N GLY A 307 -15.15 -16.29 22.23
CA GLY A 307 -16.12 -16.02 23.29
C GLY A 307 -16.99 -14.79 23.02
N ILE A 308 -17.24 -13.98 24.07
CA ILE A 308 -18.17 -12.85 24.03
C ILE A 308 -17.65 -11.76 23.10
N GLN A 309 -18.32 -11.56 21.97
CA GLN A 309 -18.12 -10.45 21.04
C GLN A 309 -19.23 -9.43 21.22
N LYS A 310 -18.93 -8.15 20.97
CA LYS A 310 -20.00 -7.18 20.71
C LYS A 310 -20.67 -7.57 19.39
N ARG A 311 -21.99 -7.39 19.31
CA ARG A 311 -22.65 -7.39 18.01
C ARG A 311 -22.22 -6.09 17.32
N VAL A 312 -21.28 -6.20 16.38
CA VAL A 312 -20.82 -5.10 15.51
C VAL A 312 -21.55 -5.21 14.19
#